data_AF-A0A1X7IYU8-F1
#
_entry.id   AF-A0A1X7IYU8-F1
#
_cell.length_a   1.000
_cell.length_b   1.000
_cell.length_c   1.000
_cell.angle_alpha   90.00
_cell.angle_beta   90.00
_cell.angle_gamma   90.00
#
_symmetry.space_group_name_H-M   'P 1'
#
loop_
_entity.id
_entity.type
_entity.pdbx_description
1 polymer ?
#
loop_
_entity_poly.entity_id
_entity_poly.type
_entity_poly.pdbx_seq_one_letter_code
_entity_poly.pdbx_strand_id
1 'polypeptide(L)'
;MKLRIGLFVAWLIPNIFMSVLNISVLIFLILYNSDLLAINRFGIWFLFWILHAAVISYGWYKIIDWYRKGEFHTKSDLTSPDEIDVN
;
A
#
# COMPACT_ATOMS: atom_id res chain seq x y z
N MET A 1 -6.33 -9.03 -16.14
CA MET A 1 -6.82 -10.16 -15.31
C MET A 1 -7.70 -9.50 -14.26
N LYS A 2 -9.03 -9.58 -14.37
CA LYS A 2 -9.91 -8.73 -13.55
C LYS A 2 -9.69 -9.00 -12.04
N LEU A 3 -9.38 -7.96 -11.27
CA LEU A 3 -9.00 -8.04 -9.86
C LEU A 3 -10.26 -8.08 -8.98
N ARG A 4 -10.33 -9.04 -8.05
CA ARG A 4 -11.43 -9.06 -7.07
C ARG A 4 -11.24 -7.90 -6.09
N ILE A 5 -12.32 -7.18 -5.76
CA ILE A 5 -12.31 -6.05 -4.80
C ILE A 5 -11.62 -6.43 -3.47
N GLY A 6 -11.78 -7.69 -3.04
CA GLY A 6 -11.16 -8.20 -1.81
C GLY A 6 -9.63 -8.23 -1.87
N LEU A 7 -9.04 -8.53 -3.03
CA LEU A 7 -7.59 -8.52 -3.21
C LEU A 7 -7.03 -7.10 -3.15
N PHE A 8 -7.77 -6.13 -3.70
CA PHE A 8 -7.40 -4.72 -3.61
C PHE A 8 -7.37 -4.24 -2.16
N VAL A 9 -8.42 -4.52 -1.39
CA VAL A 9 -8.49 -4.15 0.04
C VAL A 9 -7.37 -4.84 0.84
N ALA A 10 -7.10 -6.13 0.55
CA ALA A 10 -6.01 -6.89 1.17
C ALA A 10 -4.63 -6.30 0.89
N TRP A 11 -4.44 -5.58 -0.23
CA TRP A 11 -3.20 -4.87 -0.54
C TRP A 11 -3.17 -3.43 -0.01
N LEU A 12 -4.32 -2.76 0.08
CA LEU A 12 -4.42 -1.38 0.53
C LEU A 12 -4.15 -1.25 2.03
N ILE A 13 -4.76 -2.10 2.86
CA ILE A 13 -4.67 -2.00 4.32
C ILE A 13 -3.21 -2.12 4.80
N PRO A 14 -2.43 -3.15 4.41
CA PRO A 14 -1.03 -3.25 4.80
C PRO A 14 -0.19 -2.07 4.31
N ASN A 15 -0.44 -1.55 3.11
CA ASN A 15 0.29 -0.39 2.58
C ASN A 15 0.05 0.88 3.39
N ILE A 16 -1.19 1.13 3.80
CA ILE A 16 -1.52 2.27 4.67
C ILE A 16 -0.80 2.11 6.01
N PHE A 17 -0.88 0.93 6.64
CA PHE A 17 -0.20 0.67 7.90
C PHE A 17 1.31 0.86 7.80
N MET A 18 1.94 0.31 6.76
CA MET A 18 3.38 0.46 6.50
C MET A 18 3.76 1.93 6.25
N SER A 19 2.89 2.70 5.59
CA SER A 19 3.09 4.14 5.39
C SER A 19 3.11 4.91 6.71
N VAL A 20 2.17 4.62 7.61
CA VAL A 20 2.13 5.22 8.96
C VAL A 20 3.38 4.86 9.74
N LEU A 21 3.77 3.59 9.75
CA LEU A 21 5.00 3.12 10.41
C LEU A 21 6.24 3.83 9.86
N ASN A 22 6.33 4.00 8.53
CA ASN A 22 7.46 4.69 7.90
C ASN A 22 7.54 6.17 8.29
N ILE A 23 6.39 6.84 8.44
CA ILE A 23 6.33 8.21 8.95
C ILE A 23 6.76 8.26 10.41
N SER A 24 6.30 7.32 11.25
CA SER A 24 6.71 7.23 12.65
C SER A 24 8.23 7.03 12.78
N VAL A 25 8.84 6.19 11.93
CA VAL A 25 10.30 6.00 11.91
C VAL A 25 11.02 7.26 11.45
N LEU A 26 10.47 8.00 10.47
CA LEU A 26 11.05 9.30 10.08
C LEU A 26 11.04 10.30 11.24
N ILE A 27 9.91 10.39 11.95
CA ILE A 27 9.79 11.26 13.13
C ILE A 27 10.81 10.83 14.20
N PHE A 28 10.95 9.53 14.47
CA PHE A 28 11.97 9.01 15.39
C PHE A 28 13.39 9.42 14.96
N LEU A 29 13.74 9.27 13.68
CA LEU A 29 15.05 9.68 13.15
C LEU A 29 15.30 11.17 13.32
N ILE A 30 14.28 12.01 13.18
CA ILE A 30 14.38 13.47 13.36
C ILE A 30 14.55 13.82 14.83
N LEU A 31 13.73 13.24 15.72
CA LEU A 31 13.72 13.56 17.15
C LEU A 31 15.00 13.10 17.87
N TYR A 32 15.59 11.98 17.46
CA TYR A 32 16.77 11.38 18.10
C TYR A 32 18.02 11.48 17.23
N ASN A 33 18.08 12.46 16.32
CA ASN A 33 19.19 12.57 15.37
C ASN A 33 20.56 12.69 16.06
N SER A 34 20.67 13.47 17.14
CA SER A 34 21.90 13.74 17.88
C SER A 34 22.41 12.48 18.56
N ASP A 35 21.50 11.73 19.18
CA ASP A 35 21.82 10.51 19.91
C ASP A 35 22.25 9.42 18.94
N LEU A 36 21.57 9.30 17.80
CA LEU A 36 21.91 8.35 16.74
C LEU A 36 23.23 8.68 16.05
N LEU A 37 23.56 9.96 15.90
CA LEU A 37 24.86 10.41 15.39
C LEU A 37 25.98 10.14 16.40
N ALA A 38 25.73 10.35 17.70
CA ALA A 38 26.71 10.11 18.76
C ALA A 38 27.18 8.64 18.80
N ILE A 39 26.29 7.69 18.47
CA ILE A 39 26.61 6.25 18.38
C ILE A 39 26.94 5.78 16.96
N ASN A 40 27.06 6.69 15.99
CA ASN A 40 27.32 6.40 14.57
C ASN A 40 26.32 5.38 13.95
N ARG A 41 25.05 5.41 14.38
CA ARG A 41 23.98 4.54 13.85
C ARG A 41 22.97 5.27 12.97
N PHE A 42 23.04 6.60 12.88
CA PHE A 42 22.10 7.37 12.06
C PHE A 42 22.05 6.88 10.61
N GLY A 43 23.21 6.65 9.99
CA GLY A 43 23.30 6.23 8.58
C GLY A 43 22.60 4.90 8.29
N ILE A 44 22.74 3.89 9.16
CA ILE A 44 22.09 2.59 8.94
C ILE A 44 20.57 2.69 9.09
N TRP A 45 20.08 3.43 10.10
CA TRP A 45 18.64 3.64 10.30
C TRP A 45 18.02 4.44 9.16
N PHE A 46 18.72 5.47 8.68
CA PHE A 46 18.27 6.26 7.53
C PHE A 46 18.24 5.44 6.24
N LEU A 47 19.23 4.58 6.00
CA LEU A 47 19.22 3.66 4.86
C LEU A 47 18.04 2.68 4.92
N PHE A 48 17.77 2.08 6.09
CA PHE A 48 16.60 1.23 6.27
C PHE A 48 15.30 1.96 6.01
N TRP A 49 15.19 3.22 6.47
CA TRP A 49 14.05 4.07 6.19
C TRP A 49 13.85 4.32 4.68
N ILE A 50 14.92 4.60 3.93
CA ILE A 50 14.85 4.78 2.46
C ILE A 50 14.39 3.49 1.76
N LEU A 51 14.99 2.34 2.11
CA LEU A 51 14.62 1.05 1.52
C LEU A 51 13.14 0.73 1.79
N HIS A 52 12.68 0.99 3.01
CA HIS A 52 11.30 0.80 3.40
C HIS A 52 10.35 1.75 2.63
N ALA A 53 10.74 3.02 2.47
CA ALA A 53 10.01 3.99 1.67
C ALA A 53 9.89 3.56 0.19
N ALA A 54 10.91 2.92 -0.38
CA ALA A 54 10.88 2.39 -1.74
C ALA A 54 9.85 1.25 -1.88
N VAL A 55 9.80 0.32 -0.92
CA VAL A 55 8.81 -0.77 -0.91
C VAL A 55 7.38 -0.22 -0.82
N ILE A 56 7.15 0.76 0.06
CA ILE A 56 5.84 1.41 0.21
C ILE A 56 5.44 2.14 -1.08
N SER A 57 6.38 2.86 -1.68
CA SER A 57 6.15 3.57 -2.95
C SER A 57 5.76 2.63 -4.08
N TYR A 58 6.40 1.45 -4.15
CA TYR A 58 6.02 0.40 -5.11
C TYR A 58 4.61 -0.14 -4.84
N GLY A 59 4.26 -0.37 -3.57
CA GLY A 59 2.90 -0.78 -3.18
C GLY A 59 1.84 0.22 -3.63
N TRP A 60 2.07 1.52 -3.40
CA TRP A 60 1.19 2.59 -3.89
C TRP A 60 1.12 2.64 -5.42
N TYR A 61 2.25 2.51 -6.11
CA TYR A 61 2.28 2.45 -7.57
C TYR A 61 1.38 1.33 -8.10
N LYS A 62 1.44 0.13 -7.52
CA LYS A 62 0.59 -1.01 -7.90
C LYS A 62 -0.89 -0.73 -7.67
N ILE A 63 -1.25 -0.13 -6.53
CA ILE A 63 -2.63 0.24 -6.20
C ILE A 63 -3.19 1.25 -7.21
N ILE A 64 -2.39 2.27 -7.56
CA ILE A 64 -2.77 3.29 -8.54
C ILE A 64 -2.88 2.69 -9.95
N ASP A 65 -1.98 1.80 -10.33
CA ASP A 65 -2.01 1.09 -11.62
C ASP A 65 -3.28 0.25 -11.75
N TRP A 66 -3.65 -0.53 -10.71
CA TRP A 66 -4.92 -1.27 -10.68
C TRP A 66 -6.12 -0.34 -10.76
N TYR A 67 -6.07 0.81 -10.09
CA TYR A 67 -7.13 1.80 -10.14
C TYR A 67 -7.33 2.36 -11.55
N ARG A 68 -6.23 2.73 -12.22
CA ARG A 68 -6.25 3.26 -13.59
C ARG A 68 -6.74 2.26 -14.63
N LYS A 69 -6.46 0.97 -14.44
CA LYS A 69 -6.88 -0.09 -15.36
C LYS A 69 -8.34 -0.50 -15.20
N GLY A 70 -9.05 0.02 -14.19
CA GLY A 70 -10.46 -0.31 -13.96
C GLY A 70 -10.69 -1.79 -13.70
N GLU A 71 -9.69 -2.53 -13.21
CA GLU A 71 -9.79 -3.98 -12.96
C GLU A 71 -10.67 -4.33 -11.74
N PHE A 72 -11.65 -3.49 -11.38
CA PHE A 72 -12.55 -3.71 -10.25
C PHE A 72 -13.86 -4.33 -10.72
N HIS A 73 -14.14 -5.57 -10.31
CA HIS A 73 -15.50 -6.11 -10.40
C HIS A 73 -16.41 -5.41 -9.38
N THR A 74 -17.38 -4.65 -9.86
CA THR A 74 -18.57 -4.32 -9.08
C THR A 74 -19.50 -5.54 -9.10
N LYS A 75 -20.11 -5.90 -7.96
CA LYS A 75 -21.03 -7.05 -7.85
C LYS A 75 -22.22 -7.03 -8.83
N SER A 76 -22.47 -5.91 -9.52
CA SER A 76 -23.56 -5.73 -10.49
C SER A 76 -23.45 -6.59 -11.75
N ASP A 77 -22.29 -7.18 -12.05
CA ASP A 77 -22.11 -8.08 -13.21
C ASP A 77 -22.65 -9.51 -12.97
N LEU A 78 -23.10 -9.83 -11.75
CA LEU A 78 -23.69 -11.14 -11.41
C LEU A 78 -25.21 -11.18 -11.55
N THR A 79 -25.83 -10.04 -11.80
CA THR A 79 -27.26 -9.93 -12.14
C THR A 79 -27.35 -9.59 -13.63
N SER A 80 -26.95 -10.51 -14.51
CA SER A 80 -27.52 -10.48 -15.85
C SER A 80 -29.00 -10.89 -15.71
N PRO A 81 -29.97 -10.06 -16.11
CA PRO A 81 -31.37 -10.42 -16.16
C PRO A 81 -31.72 -11.32 -17.37
N ASP A 82 -30.77 -12.12 -17.87
CA ASP A 82 -31.01 -13.07 -18.97
C ASP A 82 -31.57 -14.42 -18.50
N GLU A 83 -31.92 -14.58 -17.22
CA GLU A 83 -32.55 -15.80 -16.67
C GLU A 83 -34.00 -15.54 -16.21
N ILE A 84 -34.76 -14.79 -17.01
CA ILE A 84 -36.23 -14.82 -16.98
C ILE A 84 -36.72 -15.31 -18.35
N ASP A 85 -36.27 -16.51 -18.73
CA ASP A 85 -36.92 -17.29 -19.77
C ASP A 85 -38.20 -17.92 -19.19
N VAL A 86 -39.30 -17.25 -19.48
CA VAL A 86 -40.60 -17.80 -19.91
C VAL A 86 -40.90 -19.25 -19.50
N ASN A 87 -41.82 -19.40 -18.55
CA ASN A 87 -42.95 -20.34 -18.62
C ASN A 87 -44.11 -19.86 -17.75
#